data_AF-A0A3Q3BDB3-F1
#
_entry.id   AF-A0A3Q3BDB3-F1
#
_cell.length_a   1.000
_cell.length_b   1.000
_cell.length_c   1.000
_cell.angle_alpha   90.00
_cell.angle_beta   90.00
_cell.angle_gamma   90.00
#
_symmetry.space_group_name_H-M   'P 1'
#
loop_
_entity.id
_entity.type
_entity.pdbx_description
1 polymer ?
#
loop_
_entity_poly.entity_id
_entity_poly.type
_entity_poly.pdbx_seq_one_letter_code
_entity_poly.pdbx_strand_id
1 'polypeptide(L)'
;MRRSHNPTRAKRTGRPRKTSKRQDKQLKAICLEKLKSTTKQMKHKWEEAGANVCDQTVRNHLKEMGFQYRKAKRKPALTPKHKRTRLQWAKERQSWTVDDWIKSLSRLHEHR
;
A
#
# COMPACT_ATOMS: atom_id res chain seq x y z
N MET A 1 49.25 -40.40 5.51
CA MET A 1 47.95 -40.05 4.88
C MET A 1 47.75 -38.53 4.93
N ARG A 2 47.66 -37.83 3.79
CA ARG A 2 47.42 -36.37 3.74
C ARG A 2 45.91 -36.11 3.68
N ARG A 3 45.36 -35.45 4.71
CA ARG A 3 43.94 -35.03 4.73
C ARG A 3 43.73 -33.90 3.72
N SER A 4 43.00 -34.19 2.65
CA SER A 4 42.50 -33.17 1.72
C SER A 4 41.55 -32.22 2.47
N HIS A 5 42.01 -31.01 2.76
CA HIS A 5 41.14 -29.92 3.18
C HIS A 5 40.59 -29.27 1.92
N ASN A 6 39.29 -29.42 1.67
CA ASN A 6 38.59 -28.68 0.62
C ASN A 6 38.01 -27.39 1.24
N PRO A 7 38.63 -26.20 1.03
CA PRO A 7 38.09 -24.96 1.58
C PRO A 7 36.80 -24.60 0.83
N THR A 8 35.65 -24.72 1.50
CA THR A 8 34.38 -24.20 0.97
C THR A 8 34.49 -22.69 0.82
N ARG A 9 34.52 -22.21 -0.43
CA ARG A 9 34.69 -20.79 -0.75
C ARG A 9 33.51 -19.98 -0.22
N ALA A 10 33.77 -18.97 0.62
CA ALA A 10 32.73 -18.09 1.13
C ALA A 10 31.97 -17.40 -0.01
N LYS A 11 30.65 -17.20 0.17
CA LYS A 11 29.82 -16.49 -0.82
C LYS A 11 30.36 -15.09 -1.04
N ARG A 12 30.57 -14.72 -2.30
CA ARG A 12 31.05 -13.38 -2.67
C ARG A 12 29.97 -12.36 -2.33
N THR A 13 30.36 -11.27 -1.67
CA THR A 13 29.49 -10.11 -1.49
C THR A 13 29.34 -9.43 -2.85
N GLY A 14 28.10 -9.27 -3.31
CA GLY A 14 27.81 -8.58 -4.57
C GLY A 14 28.17 -7.09 -4.51
N ARG A 15 27.92 -6.37 -5.60
CA ARG A 15 28.13 -4.92 -5.66
C ARG A 15 27.31 -4.19 -4.59
N PRO A 16 27.89 -3.23 -3.84
CA PRO A 16 27.14 -2.39 -2.91
C PRO A 16 26.03 -1.61 -3.61
N ARG A 17 24.94 -1.34 -2.88
CA ARG A 17 23.83 -0.52 -3.38
C ARG A 17 24.26 0.94 -3.52
N LYS A 18 23.63 1.65 -4.46
CA LYS A 18 23.77 3.11 -4.60
C LYS A 18 22.97 3.88 -3.54
N THR A 19 21.92 3.28 -2.99
CA THR A 19 21.08 3.88 -1.96
C THR A 19 21.54 3.48 -0.56
N SER A 20 21.32 4.38 0.39
CA SER A 20 21.52 4.15 1.82
C SER A 20 20.24 3.67 2.49
N LYS A 21 20.38 3.00 3.64
CA LYS A 21 19.24 2.61 4.49
C LYS A 21 18.34 3.80 4.87
N ARG A 22 18.91 5.02 4.99
CA ARG A 22 18.16 6.24 5.29
C ARG A 22 17.27 6.65 4.12
N GLN A 23 17.81 6.63 2.90
CA GLN A 23 17.06 6.93 1.67
C GLN A 23 15.94 5.90 1.43
N ASP A 24 16.18 4.63 1.77
CA ASP A 24 15.16 3.58 1.68
C ASP A 24 14.02 3.80 2.69
N LYS A 25 14.35 4.20 3.93
CA LYS A 25 13.34 4.57 4.95
C LYS A 25 12.52 5.79 4.51
N GLN A 26 13.15 6.79 3.92
CA GLN A 26 12.46 7.96 3.39
C GLN A 26 11.52 7.57 2.26
N LEU A 27 11.96 6.72 1.32
CA LEU A 27 11.10 6.20 0.25
C LEU A 27 9.86 5.52 0.84
N LYS A 28 10.03 4.66 1.85
CA LYS A 28 8.93 3.97 2.53
C LYS A 28 7.93 4.96 3.17
N ALA A 29 8.41 6.00 3.85
CA ALA A 29 7.54 7.01 4.45
C ALA A 29 6.69 7.72 3.37
N ILE A 30 7.32 8.09 2.25
CA ILE A 30 6.64 8.74 1.13
C ILE A 30 5.55 7.85 0.53
N CYS A 31 5.81 6.55 0.39
CA CYS A 31 4.79 5.59 -0.08
C CYS A 31 3.56 5.57 0.82
N LEU A 32 3.77 5.60 2.14
CA LEU A 32 2.70 5.47 3.12
C LEU A 32 1.88 6.75 3.23
N GLU A 33 2.52 7.92 3.15
CA GLU A 33 1.84 9.22 3.14
C GLU A 33 1.10 9.48 1.81
N LYS A 34 1.74 9.15 0.69
CA LYS A 34 1.26 9.46 -0.67
C LYS A 34 1.16 8.17 -1.49
N LEU A 35 0.09 7.43 -1.27
CA LEU A 35 -0.22 6.15 -1.95
C LEU A 35 -0.25 6.23 -3.49
N LYS A 36 -0.39 7.43 -4.06
CA LYS A 36 -0.44 7.68 -5.52
C LYS A 36 0.85 8.24 -6.09
N SER A 37 1.93 8.32 -5.31
CA SER A 37 3.21 8.82 -5.80
C SER A 37 3.77 7.95 -6.92
N THR A 38 4.25 8.58 -7.99
CA THR A 38 4.79 7.88 -9.15
C THR A 38 6.25 7.52 -8.95
N THR A 39 6.74 6.54 -9.72
CA THR A 39 8.16 6.16 -9.72
C THR A 39 9.06 7.35 -10.05
N LYS A 40 8.64 8.23 -10.97
CA LYS A 40 9.39 9.45 -11.32
C LYS A 40 9.51 10.43 -10.15
N GLN A 41 8.42 10.65 -9.43
CA GLN A 41 8.44 11.50 -8.22
C GLN A 41 9.36 10.93 -7.15
N MET A 42 9.37 9.60 -7.01
CA MET A 42 10.26 8.91 -6.06
C MET A 42 11.72 8.97 -6.48
N LYS A 43 12.00 8.82 -7.78
CA LYS A 43 13.34 9.00 -8.36
C LYS A 43 13.87 10.41 -8.06
N HIS A 44 13.06 11.43 -8.33
CA HIS A 44 13.42 12.83 -8.09
C HIS A 44 13.81 13.09 -6.63
N LYS A 45 13.04 12.53 -5.68
CA LYS A 45 13.36 12.65 -4.25
C LYS A 45 14.67 11.99 -3.85
N TRP A 46 15.04 10.90 -4.52
CA TRP A 46 16.35 10.30 -4.33
C TRP A 46 17.46 11.11 -4.98
N GLU A 47 17.23 11.72 -6.15
CA GLU A 47 18.18 12.67 -6.76
C GLU A 47 18.44 13.86 -5.84
N GLU A 48 17.40 14.46 -5.24
CA GLU A 48 17.51 15.51 -4.21
C GLU A 48 18.33 15.05 -2.99
N ALA A 49 18.22 13.76 -2.63
CA ALA A 49 18.98 13.16 -1.55
C ALA A 49 20.36 12.63 -1.97
N GLY A 50 20.84 12.96 -3.19
CA GLY A 50 22.16 12.59 -3.71
C GLY A 50 22.27 11.16 -4.29
N ALA A 51 21.17 10.43 -4.43
CA ALA A 51 21.12 9.11 -5.04
C ALA A 51 20.60 9.18 -6.49
N ASN A 52 21.53 9.23 -7.45
CA ASN A 52 21.19 9.13 -8.88
C ASN A 52 20.98 7.66 -9.29
N VAL A 53 19.72 7.28 -9.48
CA VAL A 53 19.29 5.95 -9.91
C VAL A 53 18.23 6.01 -11.00
N CYS A 54 18.06 4.94 -11.76
CA CYS A 54 16.99 4.84 -12.76
C CYS A 54 15.66 4.42 -12.11
N ASP A 55 14.56 4.65 -12.83
CA ASP A 55 13.20 4.27 -12.40
C ASP A 55 13.08 2.77 -12.07
N GLN A 56 13.82 1.91 -12.77
CA GLN A 56 13.80 0.46 -12.51
C GLN A 56 14.32 0.13 -11.11
N THR A 57 15.37 0.82 -10.65
CA THR A 57 15.92 0.65 -9.29
C THR A 57 14.89 1.02 -8.23
N VAL A 58 14.17 2.14 -8.44
CA VAL A 58 13.06 2.56 -7.56
C VAL A 58 12.01 1.46 -7.49
N ARG A 59 11.56 0.93 -8.63
CA ARG A 59 10.55 -0.15 -8.67
C ARG A 59 11.03 -1.41 -7.96
N ASN A 60 12.31 -1.76 -8.10
CA ASN A 60 12.88 -2.93 -7.43
C ASN A 60 12.89 -2.75 -5.91
N HIS A 61 13.31 -1.59 -5.40
CA HIS A 61 13.25 -1.31 -3.95
C HIS A 61 11.83 -1.29 -3.41
N LEU A 62 10.87 -0.73 -4.15
CA LEU A 62 9.46 -0.79 -3.75
C LEU A 62 8.98 -2.24 -3.61
N LYS A 63 9.32 -3.11 -4.58
CA LYS A 63 8.98 -4.54 -4.52
C LYS A 63 9.66 -5.25 -3.35
N GLU A 64 10.94 -4.99 -3.10
CA GLU A 64 11.69 -5.53 -1.96
C GLU A 64 11.06 -5.15 -0.61
N MET A 65 10.49 -3.93 -0.52
CA MET A 65 9.76 -3.46 0.65
C MET A 65 8.33 -4.01 0.75
N GLY A 66 7.87 -4.80 -0.23
CA GLY A 66 6.51 -5.34 -0.28
C GLY A 66 5.46 -4.41 -0.88
N PHE A 67 5.85 -3.26 -1.44
CA PHE A 67 4.93 -2.37 -2.12
C PHE A 67 4.60 -2.87 -3.52
N GLN A 68 3.30 -2.86 -3.83
CA GLN A 68 2.79 -3.19 -5.14
C GLN A 68 1.79 -2.14 -5.60
N TYR A 69 1.84 -1.81 -6.88
CA TYR A 69 0.83 -0.96 -7.48
C TYR A 69 -0.53 -1.67 -7.50
N ARG A 70 -1.59 -0.94 -7.15
CA ARG A 70 -2.97 -1.38 -7.22
C ARG A 70 -3.84 -0.23 -7.72
N LYS A 71 -4.79 -0.55 -8.61
CA LYS A 71 -5.80 0.41 -9.06
C LYS A 71 -6.93 0.48 -8.04
N ALA A 72 -7.18 1.66 -7.47
CA ALA A 72 -8.30 1.87 -6.55
C ALA A 72 -9.65 1.67 -7.28
N LYS A 73 -10.62 1.03 -6.62
CA LYS A 73 -12.00 0.91 -7.13
C LYS A 73 -12.64 2.30 -7.23
N ARG A 74 -13.29 2.61 -8.35
CA ARG A 74 -14.06 3.85 -8.50
C ARG A 74 -15.27 3.80 -7.57
N LYS A 75 -15.55 4.90 -6.88
CA LYS A 75 -16.71 5.08 -6.01
C LYS A 75 -17.33 6.45 -6.30
N PRO A 76 -18.66 6.60 -6.21
CA PRO A 76 -19.30 7.91 -6.35
C PRO A 76 -18.82 8.86 -5.24
N ALA A 77 -18.70 10.15 -5.57
CA ALA A 77 -18.34 11.17 -4.60
C ALA A 77 -19.49 11.35 -3.59
N LEU A 78 -19.18 11.25 -2.30
CA LEU A 78 -20.14 11.52 -1.23
C LEU A 78 -19.97 12.96 -0.74
N THR A 79 -21.05 13.73 -0.82
CA THR A 79 -21.13 15.04 -0.17
C THR A 79 -21.06 14.88 1.36
N PRO A 80 -20.68 15.92 2.11
CA PRO A 80 -20.69 15.87 3.57
C PRO A 80 -22.07 15.52 4.15
N LYS A 81 -23.16 15.91 3.48
CA LYS A 81 -24.53 15.52 3.85
C LYS A 81 -24.73 14.01 3.68
N HIS A 82 -24.38 13.45 2.52
CA HIS A 82 -24.49 12.01 2.27
C HIS A 82 -23.72 11.18 3.30
N LYS A 83 -22.49 11.60 3.65
CA LYS A 83 -21.68 10.90 4.65
C LYS A 83 -22.37 10.84 6.02
N ARG A 84 -22.90 11.98 6.48
CA ARG A 84 -23.62 12.10 7.76
C ARG A 84 -24.86 11.22 7.78
N THR A 85 -25.73 11.35 6.78
CA THR A 85 -26.98 10.56 6.70
C THR A 85 -26.71 9.07 6.65
N ARG A 86 -25.75 8.62 5.82
CA ARG A 86 -25.40 7.20 5.73
C ARG A 86 -24.82 6.65 7.02
N LEU A 87 -23.96 7.42 7.68
CA LEU A 87 -23.37 7.01 8.97
C LEU A 87 -24.44 6.89 10.05
N GLN A 88 -25.33 7.88 10.16
CA GLN A 88 -26.42 7.87 11.12
C GLN A 88 -27.34 6.65 10.90
N TRP A 89 -27.77 6.43 9.65
CA TRP A 89 -28.61 5.29 9.28
C TRP A 89 -27.97 3.95 9.65
N ALA A 90 -26.66 3.80 9.45
CA ALA A 90 -25.92 2.58 9.80
C ALA A 90 -25.78 2.39 11.31
N LYS A 91 -25.55 3.46 12.07
CA LYS A 91 -25.47 3.39 13.54
C LYS A 91 -26.79 3.00 14.18
N GLU A 92 -27.90 3.59 13.73
CA GLU A 92 -29.26 3.26 14.20
C GLU A 92 -29.64 1.78 13.99
N ARG A 93 -29.00 1.13 13.01
CA ARG A 93 -29.31 -0.24 12.58
C ARG A 93 -28.17 -1.21 12.83
N GLN A 94 -27.18 -0.80 13.62
CA GLN A 94 -25.99 -1.62 13.90
C GLN A 94 -26.35 -2.88 14.68
N SER A 95 -27.37 -2.81 15.54
CA SER A 95 -27.86 -3.92 16.37
C SER A 95 -29.04 -4.68 15.75
N TRP A 96 -29.39 -4.41 14.49
CA TRP A 96 -30.53 -5.07 13.86
C TRP A 96 -30.27 -6.55 13.63
N THR A 97 -31.26 -7.35 14.02
CA THR A 97 -31.28 -8.79 13.78
C THR A 97 -31.77 -9.10 12.36
N VAL A 98 -31.62 -10.35 11.93
CA VAL A 98 -32.14 -10.81 10.63
C VAL A 98 -33.65 -10.56 10.52
N ASP A 99 -34.40 -10.76 11.60
CA ASP A 99 -35.85 -10.53 11.64
C ASP A 99 -36.21 -9.05 11.48
N ASP A 100 -35.42 -8.15 12.07
CA ASP A 100 -35.58 -6.69 11.89
C ASP A 100 -35.37 -6.30 10.42
N TRP A 101 -34.39 -6.92 9.74
CA TRP A 101 -34.17 -6.72 8.31
C TRP A 101 -35.34 -7.25 7.47
N ILE A 102 -35.82 -8.48 7.75
CA ILE A 102 -36.97 -9.07 7.05
C ILE A 102 -38.20 -8.16 7.19
N LYS A 103 -38.51 -7.72 8.42
CA LYS A 103 -39.63 -6.81 8.68
C LYS A 103 -39.49 -5.47 7.95
N SER A 104 -38.28 -4.93 7.85
CA SER A 104 -38.04 -3.68 7.12
C SER A 104 -38.25 -3.82 5.61
N LEU A 105 -37.93 -5.00 5.05
CA LEU A 105 -38.12 -5.30 3.63
C LEU A 105 -39.60 -5.52 3.29
N SER A 106 -40.36 -6.19 4.17
CA SER A 106 -41.80 -6.37 3.99
C SER A 106 -42.55 -5.03 3.93
N ARG A 107 -42.19 -4.08 4.79
CA ARG A 107 -42.79 -2.73 4.82
C ARG A 107 -42.49 -1.88 3.57
N LEU A 108 -41.43 -2.18 2.84
CA LEU A 108 -41.08 -1.48 1.59
C LEU A 108 -41.99 -1.88 0.42
N HIS A 109 -42.64 -3.06 0.47
CA HIS A 109 -43.56 -3.52 -0.58
C HIS A 109 -45.01 -3.02 -0.39
N GLU A 110 -45.41 -2.57 0.80
CA GLU A 110 -46.78 -2.08 1.06
C GLU A 110 -47.04 -0.62 0.66
N HIS A 111 -45.99 0.14 0.32
CA HIS A 111 -46.10 1.56 -0.03
C HIS A 111 -45.62 1.88 -1.45
N ARG A 112 -45.83 0.96 -2.40
CA ARG A 112 -45.62 1.20 -3.83
C ARG A 112 -46.93 1.22 -4.59
#